data_AF-A0A0C9YQE4-F1
#
_entry.id   AF-A0A0C9YQE4-F1
#
_cell.length_a   1.000
_cell.length_b   1.000
_cell.length_c   1.000
_cell.angle_alpha   90.00
_cell.angle_beta   90.00
_cell.angle_gamma   90.00
#
_symmetry.space_group_name_H-M   'P 1'
#
loop_
_entity.id
_entity.type
_entity.pdbx_description
1 polymer ?
#
loop_
_entity_poly.entity_id
_entity_poly.type
_entity_poly.pdbx_seq_one_letter_code
_entity_poly.pdbx_strand_id
1 'polypeptide(L)'
;MPSFAEPPFQKFQDLNDDTIISGENVIRAIQEFESKVKVIKTEHGDIFVYAVESNDENTGTCKIVIGPIEIDITIDLNNLTIVIEVYAKIPFVGKVQIAKTVGNLRDGVTLTIGYPPFIGGSLTQKLDGKNVILGYSFDALGFHYEGSKVVFILP
;
A
#
# COMPACT_ATOMS: atom_id res chain seq x y z
N MET A 1 13.85 -10.65 -24.38
CA MET A 1 14.52 -11.28 -23.21
C MET A 1 13.90 -10.67 -21.96
N PRO A 2 13.48 -11.44 -20.95
CA PRO A 2 12.87 -10.87 -19.75
C PRO A 2 13.97 -10.27 -18.86
N SER A 3 13.77 -9.02 -18.44
CA SER A 3 14.59 -8.32 -17.45
C SER A 3 14.16 -8.80 -16.07
N PHE A 4 15.02 -9.56 -15.39
CA PHE A 4 14.83 -9.86 -13.97
C PHE A 4 15.10 -8.58 -13.19
N ALA A 5 14.09 -8.07 -12.49
CA ALA A 5 14.28 -7.01 -11.51
C ALA A 5 15.30 -7.49 -10.47
N GLU A 6 16.31 -6.68 -10.18
CA GLU A 6 17.29 -7.00 -9.15
C GLU A 6 16.56 -7.21 -7.81
N PRO A 7 16.82 -8.32 -7.10
CA PRO A 7 16.23 -8.53 -5.80
C PRO A 7 16.77 -7.45 -4.82
N PRO A 8 15.94 -6.99 -3.87
CA PRO A 8 16.34 -5.95 -2.90
C PRO A 8 17.46 -6.37 -1.94
N PHE A 9 17.97 -7.60 -2.06
CA PHE A 9 19.06 -8.14 -1.26
C PHE A 9 20.14 -8.72 -2.17
N GLN A 10 21.34 -8.13 -2.15
CA GLN A 10 22.54 -8.77 -2.70
C GLN A 10 23.10 -9.75 -1.66
N LYS A 11 23.05 -11.03 -2.00
CA LYS A 11 23.63 -12.10 -1.19
C LYS A 11 25.14 -12.15 -1.47
N PHE A 12 25.96 -11.74 -0.52
CA PHE A 12 27.41 -11.97 -0.55
C PHE A 12 27.70 -13.31 0.15
N GLN A 13 28.20 -14.28 -0.61
CA GLN A 13 28.76 -15.52 -0.07
C GLN A 13 30.28 -15.37 -0.08
N ASP A 14 30.87 -15.32 1.11
CA ASP A 14 32.32 -15.51 1.25
C ASP A 14 32.61 -16.99 1.56
N LEU A 15 33.79 -17.45 1.18
CA LEU A 15 34.19 -18.87 1.06
C LEU A 15 34.42 -19.60 2.40
N ASN A 16 34.00 -19.02 3.52
CA ASN A 16 33.96 -19.65 4.84
C ASN A 16 32.64 -19.32 5.53
N ASP A 17 32.02 -20.36 6.09
CA ASP A 17 30.62 -20.48 6.51
C ASP A 17 30.23 -19.65 7.76
N ASP A 18 30.63 -18.38 7.82
CA ASP A 18 30.22 -17.43 8.87
C ASP A 18 29.67 -16.15 8.22
N THR A 19 28.34 -16.02 8.18
CA THR A 19 27.69 -14.80 7.68
C THR A 19 27.85 -13.68 8.71
N ILE A 20 28.94 -12.91 8.62
CA ILE A 20 29.07 -11.66 9.38
C ILE A 20 28.24 -10.59 8.67
N ILE A 21 26.99 -10.43 9.08
CA ILE A 21 26.22 -9.25 8.68
C ILE A 21 26.83 -8.06 9.43
N SER A 22 27.58 -7.20 8.73
CA SER A 22 28.09 -5.96 9.33
C SER A 22 26.92 -5.15 9.90
N GLY A 23 26.99 -4.79 11.19
CA GLY A 23 25.92 -4.07 11.89
C GLY A 23 25.51 -2.76 11.21
N GLU A 24 26.44 -2.11 10.51
CA GLU A 24 26.17 -0.90 9.71
C GLU A 24 25.21 -1.16 8.55
N ASN A 25 25.34 -2.31 7.88
CA ASN A 25 24.45 -2.70 6.79
C ASN A 25 23.04 -3.02 7.30
N VAL A 26 22.93 -3.60 8.50
CA VAL A 26 21.63 -3.85 9.16
C VAL A 26 20.95 -2.53 9.52
N ILE A 27 21.68 -1.60 10.14
CA ILE A 27 21.14 -0.30 10.57
C ILE A 27 20.66 0.50 9.35
N ARG A 28 21.45 0.56 8.28
CA ARG A 28 21.05 1.26 7.04
C ARG A 28 19.80 0.63 6.41
N ALA A 29 19.74 -0.70 6.33
CA ALA A 29 18.58 -1.40 5.78
C ALA A 29 17.32 -1.17 6.62
N ILE A 30 17.44 -1.14 7.95
CA ILE A 30 16.32 -0.82 8.85
C ILE A 30 15.87 0.63 8.62
N GLN A 31 16.80 1.59 8.55
CA GLN A 31 16.46 2.99 8.30
C GLN A 31 15.81 3.21 6.94
N GLU A 32 16.31 2.56 5.89
CA GLU A 32 15.70 2.58 4.56
C GLU A 32 14.29 1.97 4.59
N PHE A 33 14.09 0.86 5.29
CA PHE A 33 12.77 0.26 5.46
C PHE A 33 11.81 1.18 6.22
N GLU A 34 12.23 1.74 7.35
CA GLU A 34 11.43 2.67 8.16
C GLU A 34 11.10 3.96 7.40
N SER A 35 11.97 4.40 6.49
CA SER A 35 11.70 5.56 5.64
C SER A 35 10.63 5.30 4.57
N LYS A 36 10.46 4.04 4.15
CA LYS A 36 9.53 3.64 3.06
C LYS A 36 8.25 3.01 3.59
N VAL A 37 8.22 2.56 4.85
CA VAL A 37 7.09 1.86 5.45
C VAL A 37 6.58 2.60 6.68
N LYS A 38 5.33 3.09 6.59
CA LYS A 38 4.59 3.65 7.72
C LYS A 38 3.62 2.61 8.25
N VAL A 39 3.82 2.20 9.50
CA VAL A 39 2.90 1.31 10.22
C VAL A 39 1.94 2.14 11.06
N ILE A 40 0.64 1.94 10.89
CA ILE A 40 -0.40 2.61 11.66
C ILE A 40 -1.11 1.54 12.49
N LYS A 41 -0.91 1.57 13.81
CA LYS A 41 -1.57 0.66 14.75
C LYS A 41 -3.08 0.91 14.78
N THR A 42 -3.88 -0.15 14.67
CA THR A 42 -5.35 -0.08 14.80
C THR A 42 -5.88 -1.24 15.63
N GLU A 43 -7.12 -1.13 16.14
CA GLU A 43 -7.75 -2.13 17.01
C GLU A 43 -7.97 -3.49 16.32
N HIS A 44 -8.08 -3.50 14.98
CA HIS A 44 -8.42 -4.69 14.20
C HIS A 44 -7.30 -5.15 13.24
N GLY A 45 -6.08 -4.67 13.48
CA GLY A 45 -4.89 -5.03 12.71
C GLY A 45 -4.13 -3.80 12.21
N ASP A 46 -2.82 -3.91 12.14
CA ASP A 46 -1.99 -2.81 11.67
C ASP A 46 -2.25 -2.51 10.19
N ILE A 47 -2.27 -1.22 9.84
CA ILE A 47 -2.24 -0.77 8.46
C ILE A 47 -0.80 -0.53 8.07
N PHE A 48 -0.38 -1.11 6.96
CA PHE A 48 0.94 -0.89 6.40
C PHE A 48 0.81 0.00 5.17
N VAL A 49 1.51 1.13 5.17
CA VAL A 49 1.60 2.03 4.03
C VAL A 49 3.02 1.99 3.49
N TYR A 50 3.17 1.59 2.24
CA TYR A 50 4.44 1.51 1.52
C TYR A 50 4.50 2.64 0.50
N ALA A 51 5.52 3.49 0.60
CA ALA A 51 5.88 4.37 -0.50
C ALA A 51 6.48 3.51 -1.63
N VAL A 52 5.96 3.67 -2.84
CA VAL A 52 6.49 3.01 -4.03
C VAL A 52 7.24 4.06 -4.84
N GLU A 53 8.53 3.83 -5.07
CA GLU A 53 9.32 4.72 -5.91
C GLU A 53 8.72 4.79 -7.31
N SER A 54 8.41 6.01 -7.73
CA SER A 54 7.97 6.33 -9.08
C SER A 54 9.14 6.89 -9.86
N ASN A 55 9.31 6.44 -11.11
CA ASN A 55 10.29 7.01 -12.04
C ASN A 55 9.83 8.38 -12.59
N ASP A 56 8.57 8.76 -12.34
CA ASP A 56 8.01 10.05 -12.68
C ASP A 56 7.85 10.91 -11.42
N GLU A 57 8.54 12.05 -11.40
CA GLU A 57 8.52 13.04 -10.31
C GLU A 57 7.12 13.63 -10.06
N ASN A 58 6.25 13.59 -11.07
CA ASN A 58 4.89 14.09 -10.98
C ASN A 58 3.89 13.01 -10.57
N THR A 59 4.35 11.79 -10.31
CA THR A 59 3.48 10.67 -9.93
C THR A 59 3.86 10.16 -8.54
N GLY A 60 2.92 10.23 -7.60
CA GLY A 60 3.02 9.59 -6.29
C GLY A 60 2.35 8.22 -6.33
N THR A 61 3.09 7.15 -5.98
CA THR A 61 2.51 5.81 -5.85
C THR A 61 2.66 5.32 -4.41
N CYS A 62 1.58 4.78 -3.85
CA CYS A 62 1.63 4.11 -2.56
C CYS A 62 0.78 2.84 -2.56
N LYS A 63 1.19 1.92 -1.70
CA LYS A 63 0.47 0.67 -1.46
C LYS A 63 0.04 0.62 0.00
N ILE A 64 -1.20 0.23 0.23
CA ILE A 64 -1.77 0.15 1.57
C ILE A 64 -2.30 -1.25 1.79
N VAL A 65 -1.93 -1.87 2.90
CA VAL A 65 -2.42 -3.20 3.29
C VAL A 65 -3.25 -3.07 4.56
N ILE A 66 -4.49 -3.55 4.50
CA ILE A 66 -5.45 -3.58 5.62
C ILE A 66 -6.09 -4.98 5.64
N GLY A 67 -5.70 -5.81 6.60
CA GLY A 67 -6.18 -7.20 6.68
C GLY A 67 -5.91 -7.97 5.37
N PRO A 68 -6.92 -8.63 4.76
CA PRO A 68 -6.75 -9.36 3.50
C PRO A 68 -6.77 -8.47 2.24
N ILE A 69 -6.89 -7.14 2.39
CA ILE A 69 -7.02 -6.19 1.29
C ILE A 69 -5.70 -5.44 1.06
N GLU A 70 -5.33 -5.30 -0.20
CA GLU A 70 -4.22 -4.49 -0.69
C GLU A 70 -4.78 -3.42 -1.64
N ILE A 71 -4.42 -2.16 -1.41
CA ILE A 71 -4.90 -1.00 -2.15
C ILE A 71 -3.68 -0.35 -2.79
N ASP A 72 -3.64 -0.36 -4.11
CA ASP A 72 -2.63 0.33 -4.90
C ASP A 72 -3.19 1.69 -5.33
N ILE A 73 -2.47 2.75 -5.02
CA ILE A 73 -2.87 4.13 -5.27
C ILE A 73 -1.80 4.80 -6.11
N THR A 74 -2.21 5.40 -7.21
CA THR A 74 -1.35 6.22 -8.07
C THR A 74 -1.98 7.59 -8.22
N ILE A 75 -1.22 8.65 -7.96
CA ILE A 75 -1.67 10.04 -7.98
C ILE A 75 -0.80 10.82 -8.97
N ASP A 76 -1.41 11.38 -10.01
CA ASP A 76 -0.80 12.46 -10.80
C ASP A 76 -0.88 13.76 -10.00
N LEU A 77 0.27 14.29 -9.59
CA LEU A 77 0.39 15.47 -8.74
C LEU A 77 0.07 16.77 -9.49
N ASN A 78 0.17 16.79 -10.83
CA ASN A 78 -0.16 17.98 -11.63
C ASN A 78 -1.68 18.22 -11.65
N ASN A 79 -2.44 17.14 -11.83
CA ASN A 79 -3.89 17.22 -12.04
C ASN A 79 -4.69 16.71 -10.82
N LEU A 80 -4.01 16.15 -9.81
CA LEU A 80 -4.60 15.45 -8.67
C LEU A 80 -5.53 14.31 -9.08
N THR A 81 -5.27 13.73 -10.25
CA THR A 81 -5.98 12.55 -10.74
C THR A 81 -5.47 11.34 -9.99
N ILE A 82 -6.38 10.54 -9.47
CA ILE A 82 -6.06 9.36 -8.69
C ILE A 82 -6.62 8.11 -9.36
N VAL A 83 -5.78 7.09 -9.45
CA VAL A 83 -6.15 5.72 -9.81
C VAL A 83 -6.07 4.88 -8.54
N ILE A 84 -7.14 4.15 -8.25
CA ILE A 84 -7.21 3.27 -7.08
C ILE A 84 -7.54 1.87 -7.59
N GLU A 85 -6.68 0.92 -7.29
CA GLU A 85 -6.89 -0.50 -7.56
C GLU A 85 -6.92 -1.27 -6.24
N VAL A 86 -7.95 -2.09 -6.06
CA VAL A 86 -8.16 -2.83 -4.82
C VAL A 86 -8.07 -4.32 -5.12
N TYR A 87 -7.21 -5.00 -4.38
CA TYR A 87 -7.01 -6.42 -4.46
C TYR A 87 -7.34 -7.08 -3.12
N ALA A 88 -7.87 -8.30 -3.18
CA ALA A 88 -8.11 -9.13 -2.01
C ALA A 88 -7.39 -10.47 -2.13
N LYS A 89 -6.85 -10.95 -1.01
CA LYS A 89 -6.38 -12.34 -0.87
C LYS A 89 -7.54 -13.20 -0.39
N ILE A 90 -8.12 -13.97 -1.29
CA ILE A 90 -9.24 -14.86 -1.01
C ILE A 90 -8.70 -16.29 -0.76
N PRO A 91 -9.15 -16.97 0.32
CA PRO A 91 -8.80 -18.37 0.55
C PRO A 91 -9.11 -19.22 -0.69
N PHE A 92 -8.22 -20.15 -1.03
CA PHE A 92 -8.34 -21.09 -2.16
C PHE A 92 -8.30 -20.49 -3.58
N VAL A 93 -8.52 -19.17 -3.74
CA VAL A 93 -8.50 -18.48 -5.05
C VAL A 93 -7.20 -17.69 -5.26
N GLY A 94 -6.64 -17.12 -4.19
CA GLY A 94 -5.45 -16.26 -4.26
C GLY A 94 -5.79 -14.78 -4.38
N LYS A 95 -4.89 -13.98 -4.96
CA LYS A 95 -5.04 -12.53 -5.11
C LYS A 95 -5.96 -12.21 -6.30
N VAL A 96 -7.03 -11.47 -6.06
CA VAL A 96 -8.00 -11.03 -7.08
C VAL A 96 -8.20 -9.53 -7.01
N GLN A 97 -8.36 -8.86 -8.16
CA GLN A 97 -8.79 -7.45 -8.19
C GLN A 97 -10.29 -7.41 -7.95
N ILE A 98 -10.73 -6.68 -6.93
CA ILE A 98 -12.14 -6.60 -6.51
C ILE A 98 -12.77 -5.26 -6.84
N ALA A 99 -11.96 -4.23 -7.07
CA ALA A 99 -12.44 -2.93 -7.51
C ALA A 99 -11.32 -2.13 -8.18
N LYS A 100 -11.71 -1.22 -9.07
CA LYS A 100 -10.83 -0.23 -9.69
C LYS A 100 -11.63 1.04 -9.97
N THR A 101 -11.03 2.20 -9.69
CA THR A 101 -11.64 3.49 -10.05
C THR A 101 -10.58 4.50 -10.40
N VAL A 102 -11.01 5.53 -11.13
CA VAL A 102 -10.24 6.73 -11.45
C VAL A 102 -11.09 7.93 -11.08
N GLY A 103 -10.49 8.92 -10.45
CA GLY A 103 -11.19 10.14 -10.07
C GLY A 103 -10.25 11.29 -9.78
N ASN A 104 -10.77 12.35 -9.16
CA ASN A 104 -9.99 13.50 -8.74
C ASN A 104 -10.01 13.64 -7.22
N LEU A 105 -8.84 13.82 -6.59
CA LEU A 105 -8.74 13.98 -5.14
C LEU A 105 -9.45 15.22 -4.60
N ARG A 106 -9.65 16.26 -5.42
CA ARG A 106 -10.37 17.48 -5.02
C ARG A 106 -11.84 17.23 -4.77
N ASP A 107 -12.45 16.35 -5.57
CA ASP A 107 -13.86 16.00 -5.45
C ASP A 107 -14.08 14.89 -4.41
N GLY A 108 -13.01 14.18 -4.07
CA GLY A 108 -13.06 12.93 -3.31
C GLY A 108 -13.49 11.77 -4.20
N VAL A 109 -13.03 10.57 -3.85
CA VAL A 109 -13.27 9.35 -4.61
C VAL A 109 -13.74 8.27 -3.66
N THR A 110 -14.98 7.83 -3.81
CA THR A 110 -15.53 6.69 -3.10
C THR A 110 -15.67 5.50 -4.04
N LEU A 111 -15.22 4.34 -3.60
CA LEU A 111 -15.24 3.08 -4.33
C LEU A 111 -15.90 2.00 -3.47
N THR A 112 -16.96 1.39 -4.00
CA THR A 112 -17.52 0.17 -3.41
C THR A 112 -16.62 -1.01 -3.75
N ILE A 113 -16.33 -1.85 -2.76
CA ILE A 113 -15.51 -3.04 -2.90
C ILE A 113 -16.36 -4.26 -2.58
N GLY A 114 -16.14 -5.37 -3.29
CA GLY A 114 -16.92 -6.58 -3.03
C GLY A 114 -16.40 -7.82 -3.72
N TYR A 115 -16.42 -8.92 -2.99
CA TYR A 115 -16.24 -10.26 -3.52
C TYR A 115 -17.05 -11.24 -2.66
N PRO A 116 -18.37 -11.37 -2.92
CA PRO A 116 -19.25 -12.19 -2.10
C PRO A 116 -18.85 -13.68 -2.11
N PRO A 117 -19.07 -14.42 -1.00
CA PRO A 117 -19.57 -13.94 0.30
C PRO A 117 -18.46 -13.38 1.21
N PHE A 118 -17.23 -13.24 0.73
CA PHE A 118 -16.06 -13.03 1.57
C PHE A 118 -15.80 -11.56 1.94
N ILE A 119 -16.14 -10.63 1.04
CA ILE A 119 -15.83 -9.20 1.19
C ILE A 119 -16.98 -8.33 0.71
N GLY A 120 -17.27 -7.26 1.46
CA GLY A 120 -18.18 -6.19 1.05
C GLY A 120 -17.92 -4.90 1.82
N GLY A 121 -18.04 -3.75 1.16
CA GLY A 121 -17.89 -2.45 1.82
C GLY A 121 -17.51 -1.33 0.89
N SER A 122 -16.85 -0.31 1.42
CA SER A 122 -16.39 0.84 0.65
C SER A 122 -15.08 1.42 1.16
N LEU A 123 -14.36 2.05 0.25
CA LEU A 123 -13.19 2.87 0.51
C LEU A 123 -13.47 4.28 0.01
N THR A 124 -13.05 5.29 0.75
CA THR A 124 -13.14 6.69 0.36
C THR A 124 -11.78 7.34 0.49
N GLN A 125 -11.31 7.97 -0.59
CA GLN A 125 -10.16 8.85 -0.56
C GLN A 125 -10.58 10.29 -0.73
N LYS A 126 -10.07 11.16 0.14
CA LYS A 126 -10.33 12.58 0.08
C LYS A 126 -9.09 13.38 0.42
N LEU A 127 -9.02 14.59 -0.11
CA LEU A 127 -7.99 15.55 0.25
C LEU A 127 -8.50 16.47 1.38
N ASP A 128 -7.68 16.63 2.42
CA ASP A 128 -7.89 17.60 3.49
C ASP A 128 -6.63 18.47 3.63
N GLY A 129 -6.67 19.66 3.04
CA GLY A 129 -5.48 20.48 2.84
C GLY A 129 -4.46 19.77 1.95
N LYS A 130 -3.32 19.36 2.53
CA LYS A 130 -2.29 18.53 1.86
C LYS A 130 -2.40 17.04 2.18
N ASN A 131 -3.26 16.66 3.12
CA ASN A 131 -3.34 15.30 3.60
C ASN A 131 -4.30 14.48 2.72
N VAL A 132 -3.79 13.41 2.13
CA VAL A 132 -4.64 12.39 1.49
C VAL A 132 -5.10 11.43 2.58
N ILE A 133 -6.40 11.40 2.81
CA ILE A 133 -7.05 10.61 3.84
C ILE A 133 -7.76 9.42 3.18
N LEU A 134 -7.43 8.23 3.66
CA LEU A 134 -8.17 7.00 3.36
C LEU A 134 -9.17 6.73 4.49
N GLY A 135 -10.46 6.86 4.18
CA GLY A 135 -11.55 6.28 4.93
C GLY A 135 -11.86 4.88 4.42
N TYR A 136 -12.08 3.94 5.32
CA TYR A 136 -12.44 2.56 4.98
C TYR A 136 -13.52 2.06 5.92
N SER A 137 -14.50 1.34 5.37
CA SER A 137 -15.52 0.62 6.11
C SER A 137 -15.90 -0.61 5.30
N PHE A 138 -15.45 -1.79 5.74
CA PHE A 138 -15.69 -3.03 5.03
C PHE A 138 -15.66 -4.25 5.95
N ASP A 139 -16.36 -5.28 5.53
CA ASP A 139 -16.29 -6.61 6.11
C ASP A 139 -15.41 -7.50 5.24
N ALA A 140 -14.49 -8.24 5.86
CA ALA A 140 -13.69 -9.25 5.18
C ALA A 140 -13.46 -10.47 6.07
N LEU A 141 -13.77 -11.66 5.54
CA LEU A 141 -13.52 -12.95 6.19
C LEU A 141 -14.08 -13.04 7.63
N GLY A 142 -15.23 -12.40 7.87
CA GLY A 142 -15.90 -12.39 9.17
C GLY A 142 -15.44 -11.30 10.14
N PHE A 143 -14.53 -10.42 9.73
CA PHE A 143 -14.08 -9.28 10.52
C PHE A 143 -14.57 -7.97 9.92
N HIS A 144 -14.95 -7.03 10.79
CA HIS A 144 -15.30 -5.66 10.41
C HIS A 144 -14.08 -4.75 10.53
N TYR A 145 -13.83 -3.94 9.51
CA TYR A 145 -12.73 -2.97 9.45
C TYR A 145 -13.32 -1.60 9.21
N GLU A 146 -13.10 -0.68 10.15
CA GLU A 146 -13.52 0.72 10.01
C GLU A 146 -12.42 1.68 10.47
N GLY A 147 -12.30 2.80 9.78
CA GLY A 147 -11.45 3.89 10.22
C GLY A 147 -11.15 4.92 9.14
N SER A 148 -10.36 5.92 9.53
CA SER A 148 -9.91 6.98 8.64
C SER A 148 -8.50 7.38 9.04
N LYS A 149 -7.55 7.33 8.09
CA LYS A 149 -6.13 7.60 8.34
C LYS A 149 -5.49 8.42 7.21
N VAL A 150 -4.51 9.24 7.57
CA VAL A 150 -3.64 9.96 6.62
C VAL A 150 -2.62 8.98 6.06
N VAL A 151 -2.69 8.75 4.76
CA VAL A 151 -1.89 7.75 4.04
C VAL A 151 -0.80 8.38 3.20
N PHE A 152 -0.99 9.62 2.75
CA PHE A 152 -0.02 10.36 1.96
C PHE A 152 -0.15 11.86 2.24
N ILE A 153 0.93 12.62 2.08
CA ILE A 153 0.94 14.08 2.21
C ILE A 153 1.46 14.63 0.88
N LEU A 154 0.65 15.44 0.20
CA LEU A 154 1.05 16.13 -1.03
C LEU A 154 2.19 17.14 -0.73
N PRO A 155 3.12 17.35 -1.67
CA PRO A 155 4.22 18.30 -1.51
C PRO A 155 3.75 19.76 -1.28
#